data_AF-A0A4P9WPV4-F1
#
_entry.id   AF-A0A4P9WPV4-F1
#
_cell.length_a   1.000
_cell.length_b   1.000
_cell.length_c   1.000
_cell.angle_alpha   90.00
_cell.angle_beta   90.00
_cell.angle_gamma   90.00
#
_symmetry.space_group_name_H-M   'P 1'
#
loop_
_entity.id
_entity.type
_entity.pdbx_description
1 polymer ?
#
loop_
_entity_poly.entity_id
_entity_poly.type
_entity_poly.pdbx_seq_one_letter_code
_entity_poly.pdbx_strand_id
1 'polypeptide(L)'
;RAIVEWIFHEINNRLGSREAVAIINVVDFLGFENATPKNNGLEAFATNMAHEVLMHALHVKAPRDRRAMLVEEGVPVPATMGDGDSNTPESDALSDALVDLLVQREGGICRLVEEYTHKPKTSPETLLEVLLDRNRDDPLLSAGPAGWSRFVLNHHGEPITYDVSDWMQTNRIDLDPAYIELFGLNAATKSKSAVAFLTK
;
A
#
# COMPACT_ATOMS: atom_id res chain seq x y z
N ARG A 1 2.21 17.85 -9.48
CA ARG A 1 2.91 17.57 -8.20
C ARG A 1 3.42 18.84 -7.50
N ALA A 2 4.37 19.59 -8.06
CA ALA A 2 5.00 20.73 -7.38
C ALA A 2 4.01 21.83 -6.89
N ILE A 3 2.97 22.13 -7.67
CA ILE A 3 1.93 23.09 -7.27
C ILE A 3 1.15 22.60 -6.04
N VAL A 4 0.80 21.31 -6.00
CA VAL A 4 0.07 20.72 -4.87
C VAL A 4 0.96 20.70 -3.62
N GLU A 5 2.24 20.35 -3.76
CA GLU A 5 3.21 20.43 -2.66
C GLU A 5 3.36 21.87 -2.14
N TRP A 6 3.40 22.86 -3.03
CA TRP A 6 3.41 24.28 -2.65
C TRP A 6 2.12 24.69 -1.92
N ILE A 7 0.94 24.27 -2.40
CA ILE A 7 -0.33 24.53 -1.70
C ILE A 7 -0.29 23.95 -0.28
N PHE A 8 0.15 22.71 -0.10
CA PHE A 8 0.28 22.12 1.23
C PHE A 8 1.29 22.87 2.10
N HIS A 9 2.41 23.30 1.54
CA HIS A 9 3.38 24.13 2.26
C HIS A 9 2.78 25.44 2.75
N GLU A 10 2.04 26.15 1.89
CA GLU A 10 1.37 27.40 2.25
C GLU A 10 0.28 27.20 3.31
N ILE A 11 -0.53 26.15 3.19
CA ILE A 11 -1.55 25.83 4.20
C ILE A 11 -0.88 25.52 5.54
N ASN A 12 0.16 24.69 5.56
CA ASN A 12 0.88 24.30 6.78
C ASN A 12 1.59 25.48 7.44
N ASN A 13 2.18 26.40 6.66
CA ASN A 13 2.80 27.60 7.20
C ASN A 13 1.77 28.57 7.81
N ARG A 14 0.55 28.60 7.26
CA ARG A 14 -0.52 29.49 7.75
C ARG A 14 -1.26 28.95 8.97
N LEU A 15 -1.51 27.65 9.01
CA LEU A 15 -2.29 26.99 10.07
C LEU A 15 -1.43 26.31 11.14
N GLY A 16 -0.18 25.98 10.82
CA GLY A 16 0.71 25.23 11.68
C GLY A 16 1.14 26.03 12.91
N SER A 17 1.09 25.38 14.07
CA SER A 17 1.71 25.86 15.32
C SER A 17 2.87 24.94 15.69
N ARG A 18 3.96 25.52 16.21
CA ARG A 18 5.09 24.75 16.76
C ARG A 18 4.88 24.34 18.21
N GLU A 19 3.83 24.87 18.85
CA GLU A 19 3.56 24.72 20.29
C GLU A 19 2.19 24.08 20.51
N ALA A 20 2.05 22.82 20.09
CA ALA A 20 0.85 22.03 20.38
C ALA A 20 1.09 21.19 21.64
N VAL A 21 0.22 21.33 22.66
CA VAL A 21 0.22 20.46 23.85
C VAL A 21 -0.34 19.07 23.52
N ALA A 22 -1.31 19.01 22.60
CA ALA A 22 -1.91 17.80 22.09
C ALA A 22 -2.30 18.00 20.62
N ILE A 23 -2.29 16.91 19.85
CA ILE A 23 -2.66 16.91 18.43
C ILE A 23 -3.75 15.86 18.23
N ILE A 24 -4.87 16.26 17.63
CA ILE A 24 -5.92 15.35 17.18
C ILE A 24 -5.77 15.24 15.67
N ASN A 25 -5.41 14.05 15.18
CA ASN A 25 -5.31 13.78 13.75
C ASN A 25 -6.65 13.27 13.24
N VAL A 26 -7.11 13.86 12.14
CA VAL A 26 -8.29 13.38 11.39
C VAL A 26 -7.78 12.85 10.06
N VAL A 27 -8.14 11.62 9.72
CA VAL A 27 -7.75 10.97 8.48
C VAL A 27 -9.00 10.86 7.61
N ASP A 28 -8.96 11.51 6.45
CA ASP A 28 -9.92 11.32 5.36
C ASP A 28 -9.21 10.54 4.26
N PHE A 29 -9.73 9.36 3.92
CA PHE A 29 -9.06 8.40 3.06
C PHE A 29 -9.97 7.97 1.92
N LEU A 30 -9.40 7.69 0.76
CA LEU A 30 -10.14 7.14 -0.37
C LEU A 30 -10.67 5.75 0.00
N GLY A 31 -11.94 5.50 -0.29
CA GLY A 31 -12.56 4.21 -0.07
C GLY A 31 -11.98 3.13 -0.99
N PHE A 32 -12.31 1.87 -0.69
CA PHE A 32 -11.97 0.73 -1.53
C PHE A 32 -12.51 0.89 -2.96
N GLU A 33 -11.67 0.62 -3.96
CA GLU A 33 -11.95 0.82 -5.38
C GLU A 33 -11.95 -0.50 -6.15
N ASN A 34 -13.00 -0.72 -6.94
CA ASN A 34 -13.05 -1.76 -7.96
C ASN A 34 -13.69 -1.20 -9.21
N ALA A 35 -12.87 -0.92 -10.23
CA ALA A 35 -13.30 -0.25 -11.46
C ALA A 35 -13.92 -1.21 -12.49
N THR A 36 -14.13 -2.49 -12.14
CA THR A 36 -14.70 -3.52 -13.04
C THR A 36 -16.01 -3.00 -13.68
N PRO A 37 -16.16 -3.03 -15.02
CA PRO A 37 -15.39 -3.80 -16.01
C PRO A 37 -14.12 -3.12 -16.58
N LYS A 38 -13.75 -1.92 -16.12
CA LYS A 38 -12.47 -1.31 -16.47
C LYS A 38 -11.32 -2.01 -15.72
N ASN A 39 -10.10 -1.84 -16.22
CA ASN A 39 -8.91 -2.41 -15.61
C ASN A 39 -8.53 -1.65 -14.33
N ASN A 40 -8.19 -2.36 -13.25
CA ASN A 40 -7.60 -1.77 -12.05
C ASN A 40 -6.08 -1.67 -12.23
N GLY A 41 -5.57 -0.44 -12.37
CA GLY A 41 -4.13 -0.17 -12.52
C GLY A 41 -3.39 -0.01 -11.19
N LEU A 42 -2.18 0.54 -11.24
CA LEU A 42 -1.35 0.77 -10.05
C LEU A 42 -1.99 1.76 -9.06
N GLU A 43 -2.75 2.74 -9.55
CA GLU A 43 -3.43 3.74 -8.70
C GLU A 43 -4.51 3.08 -7.82
N ALA A 44 -5.40 2.27 -8.42
CA ALA A 44 -6.40 1.50 -7.70
C ALA A 44 -5.73 0.53 -6.70
N PHE A 45 -4.64 -0.13 -7.11
CA PHE A 45 -3.85 -0.98 -6.22
C PHE A 45 -3.31 -0.19 -5.01
N ALA A 46 -2.76 1.00 -5.22
CA ALA A 46 -2.24 1.85 -4.15
C ALA A 46 -3.34 2.29 -3.18
N THR A 47 -4.52 2.67 -3.69
CA THR A 47 -5.70 3.01 -2.87
C THR A 47 -6.12 1.82 -2.01
N ASN A 48 -6.29 0.65 -2.63
CA ASN A 48 -6.75 -0.55 -1.93
C ASN A 48 -5.72 -1.07 -0.93
N MET A 49 -4.43 -1.04 -1.27
CA MET A 49 -3.36 -1.38 -0.34
C MET A 49 -3.40 -0.51 0.91
N ALA A 50 -3.52 0.81 0.74
CA ALA A 50 -3.57 1.72 1.87
C ALA A 50 -4.85 1.54 2.71
N HIS A 51 -5.97 1.21 2.08
CA HIS A 51 -7.18 0.80 2.77
C HIS A 51 -6.95 -0.47 3.61
N GLU A 52 -6.34 -1.53 3.05
CA GLU A 52 -6.03 -2.76 3.80
C GLU A 52 -5.10 -2.51 4.99
N VAL A 53 -4.04 -1.71 4.81
CA VAL A 53 -3.12 -1.35 5.89
C VAL A 53 -3.82 -0.58 7.01
N LEU A 54 -4.72 0.35 6.66
CA LEU A 54 -5.51 1.09 7.64
C LEU A 54 -6.48 0.16 8.39
N MET A 55 -7.20 -0.69 7.67
CA MET A 55 -8.16 -1.62 8.24
C MET A 55 -7.48 -2.64 9.16
N HIS A 56 -6.31 -3.14 8.77
CA HIS A 56 -5.48 -4.00 9.61
C HIS A 56 -5.03 -3.28 10.90
N ALA A 57 -4.57 -2.03 10.79
CA ALA A 57 -4.14 -1.27 11.95
C ALA A 57 -5.29 -1.04 12.95
N LEU A 58 -6.50 -0.75 12.45
CA LEU A 58 -7.67 -0.45 13.29
C LEU A 58 -8.34 -1.70 13.86
N HIS A 59 -8.50 -2.75 13.06
CA HIS A 59 -9.30 -3.91 13.43
C HIS A 59 -8.48 -5.11 13.90
N VAL A 60 -7.18 -5.17 13.64
CA VAL A 60 -6.32 -6.28 14.09
C VAL A 60 -5.30 -5.77 15.09
N LYS A 61 -4.46 -4.82 14.69
CA LYS A 61 -3.35 -4.38 15.53
C LYS A 61 -3.80 -3.64 16.79
N ALA A 62 -4.67 -2.63 16.68
CA ALA A 62 -5.09 -1.84 17.83
C ALA A 62 -5.82 -2.66 18.92
N PRO A 63 -6.74 -3.59 18.59
CA PRO A 63 -7.34 -4.49 19.57
C PRO A 63 -6.31 -5.44 20.20
N ARG A 64 -5.39 -6.01 19.42
CA ARG A 64 -4.32 -6.90 19.90
C ARG A 64 -3.40 -6.18 20.89
N ASP A 65 -2.96 -4.96 20.56
CA ASP A 65 -2.12 -4.12 21.41
C ASP A 65 -2.85 -3.76 22.71
N ARG A 66 -4.13 -3.35 22.63
CA ARG A 66 -4.96 -3.08 23.81
C ARG A 66 -5.06 -4.29 24.73
N ARG A 67 -5.30 -5.48 24.16
CA ARG A 67 -5.40 -6.73 24.91
C ARG A 67 -4.06 -7.07 25.59
N ALA A 68 -2.95 -6.92 24.89
CA ALA A 68 -1.62 -7.13 25.46
C ALA A 68 -1.37 -6.22 26.68
N MET A 69 -1.74 -4.93 26.59
CA MET A 69 -1.64 -3.99 27.72
C MET A 69 -2.49 -4.41 28.91
N LEU A 70 -3.74 -4.83 28.68
CA LEU A 70 -4.62 -5.30 29.77
C LEU A 70 -4.06 -6.53 30.49
N VAL A 71 -3.49 -7.48 29.73
CA VAL A 71 -2.84 -8.67 30.30
C VAL A 71 -1.61 -8.28 31.12
N GLU A 72 -0.79 -7.35 30.62
CA GLU A 72 0.39 -6.83 31.33
C GLU A 72 0.02 -6.15 32.65
N GLU A 73 -1.10 -5.41 32.67
CA GLU A 73 -1.64 -4.76 33.88
C GLU A 73 -2.35 -5.73 34.84
N GLY A 74 -2.46 -7.02 34.48
CA GLY A 74 -3.16 -8.03 35.28
C GLY A 74 -4.69 -7.88 35.28
N VAL A 75 -5.25 -7.14 34.31
CA VAL A 75 -6.70 -6.99 34.14
C VAL A 75 -7.25 -8.28 33.51
N PRO A 76 -8.27 -8.93 34.12
CA PRO A 76 -8.90 -10.10 33.52
C PRO A 76 -9.52 -9.76 32.15
N VAL A 77 -8.97 -10.35 31.09
CA VAL A 77 -9.50 -10.20 29.73
C VAL A 77 -10.56 -11.27 29.47
N PRO A 78 -11.81 -10.88 29.12
CA PRO A 78 -12.85 -11.85 28.76
C PRO A 78 -12.42 -12.71 27.58
N ALA A 79 -12.73 -14.00 27.60
CA ALA A 79 -12.46 -14.91 26.47
C ALA A 79 -13.15 -14.50 25.16
N THR A 80 -14.20 -13.67 25.26
CA THR A 80 -14.93 -13.08 24.13
C THR A 80 -14.23 -11.87 23.51
N MET A 81 -13.20 -11.33 24.17
CA MET A 81 -12.39 -10.25 23.64
C MET A 81 -11.30 -10.90 22.76
N GLY A 82 -11.58 -11.01 21.46
CA GLY A 82 -10.66 -11.55 20.46
C GLY A 82 -9.36 -10.76 20.36
N ASP A 83 -8.37 -11.31 19.65
CA ASP A 83 -7.13 -10.59 19.34
C ASP A 83 -7.36 -9.47 18.30
N GLY A 84 -8.47 -9.53 17.55
CA GLY A 84 -8.96 -8.48 16.64
C GLY A 84 -10.46 -8.17 16.87
N ASP A 85 -10.96 -7.19 16.11
CA ASP A 85 -12.39 -6.83 15.99
C ASP A 85 -13.13 -7.76 15.01
N SER A 86 -12.40 -8.61 14.29
CA SER A 86 -13.00 -9.61 13.42
C SER A 86 -13.56 -10.78 14.26
N ASN A 87 -14.71 -11.32 13.83
CA ASN A 87 -15.43 -12.36 14.57
C ASN A 87 -14.67 -13.71 14.65
N THR A 88 -13.52 -13.88 13.97
CA THR A 88 -12.75 -15.14 13.96
C THR A 88 -11.23 -14.92 13.87
N PRO A 89 -10.40 -15.73 14.59
CA PRO A 89 -8.94 -15.69 14.48
C PRO A 89 -8.38 -15.93 13.06
N GLU A 90 -9.13 -16.65 12.23
CA GLU A 90 -8.77 -16.93 10.83
C GLU A 90 -8.80 -15.66 9.96
N SER A 91 -9.74 -14.75 10.24
CA SER A 91 -9.85 -13.48 9.51
C SER A 91 -8.68 -12.54 9.84
N ASP A 92 -8.28 -12.48 11.11
CA ASP A 92 -7.10 -11.71 11.53
C ASP A 92 -5.82 -12.24 10.90
N ALA A 93 -5.65 -13.57 10.84
CA ALA A 93 -4.48 -14.20 10.22
C ALA A 93 -4.40 -13.92 8.71
N LEU A 94 -5.53 -13.89 8.01
CA LEU A 94 -5.59 -13.51 6.59
C LEU A 94 -5.23 -12.03 6.39
N SER A 95 -5.68 -11.14 7.28
CA SER A 95 -5.32 -9.72 7.23
C SER A 95 -3.81 -9.51 7.51
N ASP A 96 -3.24 -10.22 8.49
CA ASP A 96 -1.79 -10.25 8.76
C ASP A 96 -1.03 -10.71 7.50
N ALA A 97 -1.47 -11.80 6.87
CA ALA A 97 -0.83 -12.34 5.66
C ALA A 97 -0.96 -11.40 4.44
N LEU A 98 -2.08 -10.70 4.30
CA LEU A 98 -2.32 -9.76 3.20
C LEU A 98 -1.41 -8.52 3.33
N VAL A 99 -1.32 -7.92 4.51
CA VAL A 99 -0.43 -6.78 4.76
C VAL A 99 1.03 -7.19 4.60
N ASP A 100 1.40 -8.41 5.03
CA ASP A 100 2.73 -8.96 4.78
C ASP A 100 3.03 -9.08 3.28
N LEU A 101 2.15 -9.72 2.50
CA LEU A 101 2.28 -9.86 1.04
C LEU A 101 2.37 -8.50 0.32
N LEU A 102 1.62 -7.51 0.78
CA LEU A 102 1.59 -6.17 0.17
C LEU A 102 2.88 -5.40 0.42
N VAL A 103 3.35 -5.34 1.68
CA VAL A 103 4.35 -4.33 2.12
C VAL A 103 5.61 -4.93 2.75
N GLN A 104 5.50 -6.02 3.52
CA GLN A 104 6.58 -6.46 4.43
C GLN A 104 7.43 -7.59 3.85
N ARG A 105 6.81 -8.52 3.11
CA ARG A 105 7.42 -9.77 2.64
C ARG A 105 8.53 -9.54 1.62
N GLU A 106 9.62 -10.29 1.75
CA GLU A 106 10.60 -10.43 0.66
C GLU A 106 9.96 -11.17 -0.53
N GLY A 107 9.89 -10.50 -1.69
CA GLY A 107 9.11 -11.00 -2.82
C GLY A 107 7.62 -10.66 -2.77
N GLY A 108 7.19 -9.82 -1.81
CA GLY A 108 5.88 -9.19 -1.81
C GLY A 108 5.69 -8.20 -2.97
N ILE A 109 4.45 -7.79 -3.19
CA ILE A 109 4.04 -7.03 -4.39
C ILE A 109 4.83 -5.72 -4.49
N CYS A 110 4.83 -4.90 -3.43
CA CYS A 110 5.50 -3.59 -3.48
C CYS A 110 7.00 -3.69 -3.71
N ARG A 111 7.67 -4.66 -3.06
CA ARG A 111 9.11 -4.87 -3.22
C ARG A 111 9.47 -5.31 -4.64
N LEU A 112 8.67 -6.18 -5.23
CA LEU A 112 8.86 -6.62 -6.61
C LEU A 112 8.62 -5.47 -7.61
N VAL A 113 7.57 -4.68 -7.40
CA VAL A 113 7.32 -3.49 -8.23
C VAL A 113 8.51 -2.55 -8.17
N GLU A 114 9.04 -2.26 -6.97
CA GLU A 114 10.25 -1.44 -6.80
C GLU A 114 11.46 -2.03 -7.56
N GLU A 115 11.76 -3.30 -7.28
CA GLU A 115 12.93 -3.99 -7.79
C GLU A 115 12.92 -4.06 -9.32
N TYR A 116 11.76 -4.28 -9.95
CA TYR A 116 11.64 -4.47 -11.39
C TYR A 116 11.35 -3.18 -12.16
N THR A 117 10.90 -2.11 -11.49
CA THR A 117 10.68 -0.80 -12.11
C THR A 117 11.99 -0.20 -12.63
N HIS A 118 13.10 -0.33 -11.91
CA HIS A 118 14.40 0.25 -12.31
C HIS A 118 15.34 -0.74 -12.99
N LYS A 119 14.97 -2.02 -13.09
CA LYS A 119 15.78 -3.01 -13.78
C LYS A 119 15.78 -2.75 -15.30
N PRO A 120 16.94 -2.83 -15.97
CA PRO A 120 17.00 -2.70 -17.42
C PRO A 120 16.38 -3.92 -18.09
N LYS A 121 15.67 -3.69 -19.21
CA LYS A 121 15.06 -4.73 -20.06
C LYS A 121 13.99 -5.60 -19.39
N THR A 122 13.34 -5.12 -18.34
CA THR A 122 12.15 -5.76 -17.75
C THR A 122 10.89 -5.29 -18.46
N SER A 123 9.94 -6.21 -18.63
CA SER A 123 8.59 -5.91 -19.11
C SER A 123 7.55 -6.17 -18.01
N PRO A 124 6.36 -5.56 -18.08
CA PRO A 124 5.25 -5.83 -17.16
C PRO A 124 4.97 -7.33 -16.97
N GLU A 125 5.07 -8.10 -18.04
CA GLU A 125 4.87 -9.56 -18.06
C GLU A 125 5.94 -10.26 -17.22
N THR A 126 7.22 -9.84 -17.32
CA THR A 126 8.31 -10.39 -16.49
C THR A 126 8.06 -10.12 -14.99
N LEU A 127 7.55 -8.94 -14.64
CA LEU A 127 7.18 -8.63 -13.26
C LEU A 127 6.06 -9.54 -12.77
N LEU A 128 5.03 -9.75 -13.59
CA LEU A 128 3.91 -10.63 -13.26
C LEU A 128 4.36 -12.09 -13.09
N GLU A 129 5.18 -12.60 -14.01
CA GLU A 129 5.73 -13.95 -13.94
C GLU A 129 6.49 -14.17 -12.64
N VAL A 130 7.38 -13.24 -12.27
CA VAL A 130 8.15 -13.33 -11.01
C VAL A 130 7.23 -13.21 -9.79
N LEU A 131 6.22 -12.35 -9.84
CA LEU A 131 5.26 -12.18 -8.76
C LEU A 131 4.48 -13.47 -8.49
N LEU A 132 3.94 -14.09 -9.54
CA LEU A 132 3.20 -15.34 -9.45
C LEU A 132 4.11 -16.53 -9.12
N ASP A 133 5.36 -16.55 -9.58
CA ASP A 133 6.29 -17.62 -9.26
C ASP A 133 6.74 -17.58 -7.80
N ARG A 134 7.09 -16.40 -7.27
CA ARG A 134 7.51 -16.23 -5.87
C ARG A 134 6.38 -16.45 -4.87
N ASN A 135 5.12 -16.24 -5.26
CA ASN A 135 3.95 -16.34 -4.39
C ASN A 135 2.95 -17.40 -4.89
N ARG A 136 3.43 -18.46 -5.54
CA ARG A 136 2.60 -19.48 -6.20
C ARG A 136 1.63 -20.18 -5.26
N ASP A 137 2.06 -20.44 -4.04
CA ASP A 137 1.29 -21.17 -3.03
C ASP A 137 0.49 -20.23 -2.11
N ASP A 138 0.51 -18.92 -2.35
CA ASP A 138 -0.20 -17.94 -1.53
C ASP A 138 -1.70 -17.93 -1.88
N PRO A 139 -2.60 -18.24 -0.92
CA PRO A 139 -4.05 -18.27 -1.18
C PRO A 139 -4.64 -16.89 -1.50
N LEU A 140 -3.91 -15.81 -1.23
CA LEU A 140 -4.36 -14.44 -1.48
C LEU A 140 -4.07 -14.00 -2.92
N LEU A 141 -3.20 -14.69 -3.65
CA LEU A 141 -2.73 -14.27 -4.97
C LEU A 141 -2.92 -15.37 -6.00
N SER A 142 -3.52 -15.03 -7.15
CA SER A 142 -3.66 -15.96 -8.26
C SER A 142 -3.55 -15.29 -9.62
N ALA A 143 -3.34 -16.07 -10.67
CA ALA A 143 -3.31 -15.57 -12.04
C ALA A 143 -4.72 -15.10 -12.48
N GLY A 144 -4.79 -13.95 -13.16
CA GLY A 144 -6.05 -13.37 -13.61
C GLY A 144 -6.57 -13.97 -14.93
N PRO A 145 -7.86 -13.74 -15.25
CA PRO A 145 -8.41 -14.07 -16.56
C PRO A 145 -7.70 -13.28 -17.67
N ALA A 146 -7.26 -13.97 -18.72
CA ALA A 146 -6.34 -13.48 -19.78
C ALA A 146 -4.89 -13.25 -19.29
N GLY A 147 -4.32 -14.28 -18.64
CA GLY A 147 -3.13 -14.29 -17.77
C GLY A 147 -1.76 -13.84 -18.29
N TRP A 148 -1.65 -12.89 -19.23
CA TRP A 148 -0.37 -12.29 -19.61
C TRP A 148 -0.05 -10.98 -18.89
N SER A 149 -1.06 -10.22 -18.44
CA SER A 149 -0.84 -8.95 -17.72
C SER A 149 -1.69 -8.79 -16.46
N ARG A 150 -2.38 -9.84 -16.00
CA ARG A 150 -3.34 -9.73 -14.91
C ARG A 150 -3.14 -10.74 -13.80
N PHE A 151 -3.35 -10.28 -12.57
CA PHE A 151 -3.44 -11.12 -11.38
C PHE A 151 -4.68 -10.76 -10.56
N VAL A 152 -5.10 -11.69 -9.72
CA VAL A 152 -6.19 -11.51 -8.76
C VAL A 152 -5.58 -11.47 -7.36
N LEU A 153 -5.95 -10.47 -6.58
CA LEU A 153 -5.62 -10.36 -5.17
C LEU A 153 -6.90 -10.42 -4.34
N ASN A 154 -6.92 -11.32 -3.37
CA ASN A 154 -8.03 -11.51 -2.46
C ASN A 154 -7.93 -10.49 -1.31
N HIS A 155 -8.60 -9.36 -1.46
CA HIS A 155 -8.76 -8.37 -0.41
C HIS A 155 -9.76 -8.85 0.65
N HIS A 156 -9.80 -8.17 1.80
CA HIS A 156 -10.76 -8.51 2.86
C HIS A 156 -12.23 -8.36 2.39
N GLY A 157 -12.50 -7.39 1.52
CA GLY A 157 -13.85 -7.17 0.98
C GLY A 157 -14.22 -8.12 -0.17
N GLU A 158 -13.39 -8.15 -1.21
CA GLU A 158 -13.65 -8.94 -2.42
C GLU A 158 -12.37 -9.18 -3.23
N PRO A 159 -12.29 -10.23 -4.05
CA PRO A 159 -11.19 -10.43 -4.99
C PRO A 159 -11.18 -9.34 -6.07
N ILE A 160 -10.03 -8.68 -6.27
CA ILE A 160 -9.84 -7.69 -7.34
C ILE A 160 -8.83 -8.21 -8.36
N THR A 161 -9.18 -8.04 -9.64
CA THR A 161 -8.24 -8.26 -10.76
C THR A 161 -7.50 -6.96 -11.08
N TYR A 162 -6.17 -6.99 -11.01
CA TYR A 162 -5.29 -5.89 -11.39
C TYR A 162 -4.60 -6.15 -12.72
N ASP A 163 -4.35 -5.08 -13.48
CA ASP A 163 -3.66 -5.11 -14.77
C ASP A 163 -2.30 -4.41 -14.66
N VAL A 164 -1.21 -5.16 -14.86
CA VAL A 164 0.16 -4.69 -14.65
C VAL A 164 0.75 -3.92 -15.83
N SER A 165 0.06 -3.85 -16.98
CA SER A 165 0.60 -3.31 -18.23
C SER A 165 1.32 -1.96 -18.08
N ASP A 166 0.75 -1.04 -17.31
CA ASP A 166 1.30 0.31 -17.13
C ASP A 166 1.98 0.53 -15.76
N TRP A 167 2.11 -0.50 -14.93
CA TRP A 167 2.59 -0.36 -13.55
C TRP A 167 4.01 0.20 -13.49
N MET A 168 4.93 -0.33 -14.32
CA MET A 168 6.32 0.13 -14.32
C MET A 168 6.43 1.59 -14.75
N GLN A 169 5.70 1.98 -15.79
CA GLN A 169 5.70 3.37 -16.27
C GLN A 169 5.10 4.31 -15.21
N THR A 170 3.99 3.91 -14.60
CA THR A 170 3.31 4.69 -13.56
C THR A 170 4.16 4.80 -12.30
N ASN A 171 4.91 3.76 -11.95
CA ASN A 171 5.78 3.76 -10.77
C ASN A 171 7.06 4.59 -10.97
N ARG A 172 7.57 4.72 -12.21
CA ARG A 172 8.73 5.57 -12.51
C ARG A 172 8.35 7.04 -12.39
N ILE A 173 8.81 7.69 -11.32
CA ILE A 173 8.75 9.14 -11.17
C ILE A 173 10.10 9.71 -11.61
N ASP A 174 10.38 9.60 -12.92
CA ASP A 174 11.56 10.18 -13.54
C ASP A 174 11.19 11.52 -14.19
N LEU A 175 11.94 12.57 -13.86
CA LEU A 175 11.88 13.86 -14.54
C LEU A 175 13.10 13.97 -15.45
N ASP A 176 12.89 14.38 -16.70
CA ASP A 176 14.00 14.66 -17.61
C ASP A 176 14.92 15.73 -16.97
N PRO A 177 16.23 15.48 -16.87
CA PRO A 177 17.19 16.46 -16.39
C PRO A 177 17.09 17.82 -17.09
N ALA A 178 16.72 17.86 -18.37
CA ALA A 178 16.52 19.10 -19.11
C ALA A 178 15.38 19.97 -18.52
N TYR A 179 14.30 19.35 -18.01
CA TYR A 179 13.24 20.10 -17.32
C TYR A 179 13.69 20.56 -15.94
N ILE A 180 14.49 19.77 -15.23
CA ILE A 180 15.07 20.16 -13.93
C ILE A 180 15.93 21.42 -14.11
N GLU A 181 16.79 21.42 -15.14
CA GLU A 181 17.62 22.57 -15.51
C GLU A 181 16.78 23.78 -15.94
N LEU A 182 15.81 23.59 -16.84
CA LEU A 182 14.93 24.65 -17.33
C LEU A 182 14.20 25.39 -16.22
N PHE A 183 13.72 24.65 -15.20
CA PHE A 183 12.99 25.22 -14.07
C PHE A 183 13.89 25.56 -12.87
N GLY A 184 15.21 25.41 -12.99
CA GLY A 184 16.16 25.69 -11.90
C GLY A 184 15.90 24.85 -10.65
N LEU A 185 15.34 23.65 -10.81
CA LEU A 185 15.02 22.75 -9.71
C LEU A 185 16.32 22.13 -9.16
N ASN A 186 16.48 22.10 -7.84
CA ASN A 186 17.63 21.40 -7.24
C ASN A 186 17.55 19.90 -7.55
N ALA A 187 18.66 19.33 -8.07
CA ALA A 187 18.83 17.94 -8.49
C ALA A 187 18.65 16.86 -7.38
N ALA A 188 18.14 17.25 -6.20
CA ALA A 188 17.74 16.34 -5.12
C ALA A 188 16.45 15.56 -5.44
N THR A 189 15.80 15.83 -6.58
CA THR A 189 14.75 14.98 -7.17
C THR A 189 15.39 13.74 -7.80
N LYS A 190 16.04 12.90 -6.98
CA LYS A 190 16.41 11.54 -7.37
C LYS A 190 15.14 10.81 -7.83
N SER A 191 15.25 9.95 -8.86
CA SER A 191 14.20 9.01 -9.28
C SER A 191 13.48 8.47 -8.05
N LYS A 192 12.19 8.80 -7.93
CA LYS A 192 11.35 8.31 -6.84
C LYS A 192 10.44 7.23 -7.42
N SER A 193 10.12 6.26 -6.59
CA SER A 193 9.05 5.31 -6.88
C SER A 193 7.81 5.73 -6.10
N ALA A 194 6.63 5.59 -6.74
CA ALA A 194 5.36 5.82 -6.06
C ALA A 194 5.15 4.79 -4.94
N VAL A 195 5.49 3.53 -5.21
CA VAL A 195 5.40 2.44 -4.23
C VAL A 195 6.38 2.62 -3.06
N ALA A 196 7.59 3.10 -3.32
CA ALA A 196 8.56 3.40 -2.26
C ALA A 196 8.14 4.58 -1.38
N PHE A 197 7.23 5.44 -1.84
CA PHE A 197 6.64 6.49 -1.00
C PHE A 197 5.57 5.92 -0.06
N LEU A 198 4.81 4.92 -0.53
CA LEU A 198 3.70 4.32 0.23
C LEU A 198 4.14 3.29 1.28
N THR A 199 5.36 2.76 1.16
CA THR A 199 5.89 1.68 2.02
C THR A 199 6.93 2.16 3.04
N LYS A 200 7.15 3.47 3.15
CA LYS A 200 8.00 4.09 4.18
C LYS A 200 7.19 4.45 5.42
#